data_AF-A0A383DB96-F1
#
_entry.id   AF-A0A383DB96-F1
#
_cell.length_a   1.000
_cell.length_b   1.000
_cell.length_c   1.000
_cell.angle_alpha   90.00
_cell.angle_beta   90.00
_cell.angle_gamma   90.00
#
_symmetry.space_group_name_H-M   'P 1'
#
loop_
_entity.id
_entity.type
_entity.pdbx_description
1 polymer ?
#
loop_
_entity_poly.entity_id
_entity_poly.type
_entity_poly.pdbx_seq_one_letter_code
_entity_poly.pdbx_strand_id
1 'polypeptide(L)' 'MKDPLVIANQEFTSRLMAGTGRHRTNEEMVSSIESSGAQIITVAIRRLDLDNP' A
#
# COMPACT_ATOMS: atom_id res chain seq x y z
N MET A 1 13.05 21.04 7.29
CA MET A 1 13.08 20.11 8.44
C MET A 1 12.52 18.79 7.95
N LYS A 2 13.21 17.66 8.14
CA LYS A 2 12.62 16.35 7.81
C LYS A 2 11.65 15.99 8.95
N ASP A 3 10.42 15.63 8.60
CA ASP A 3 9.38 15.23 9.55
C ASP A 3 8.87 13.83 9.15
N PRO A 4 9.65 12.77 9.40
CA PRO A 4 9.28 11.41 9.02
C PRO A 4 8.11 10.92 9.87
N LEU A 5 7.23 10.14 9.24
CA LEU A 5 6.26 9.32 9.95
C LEU A 5 6.97 8.06 10.46
N VAL A 6 6.88 7.78 11.76
CA VAL A 6 7.49 6.58 12.37
C VAL A 6 6.38 5.65 12.86
N ILE A 7 6.34 4.42 12.35
CA ILE A 7 5.40 3.37 12.78
C ILE A 7 6.21 2.11 13.07
N ALA A 8 6.12 1.60 14.30
CA ALA A 8 6.82 0.38 14.72
C ALA A 8 8.34 0.40 14.39
N ASN A 9 9.01 1.53 14.64
CA ASN A 9 10.43 1.79 14.33
C ASN A 9 10.80 1.81 12.83
N GLN A 10 9.82 1.82 11.92
CA GLN A 10 10.03 2.06 10.51
C GLN A 10 9.75 3.53 10.18
N GLU A 11 10.70 4.19 9.51
CA GLU A 11 10.54 5.56 9.03
C GLU A 11 9.93 5.60 7.62
N PHE A 12 9.01 6.54 7.42
CA PHE A 12 8.36 6.84 6.16
C PHE A 12 8.46 8.34 5.89
N THR A 13 8.81 8.70 4.66
CA THR A 13 8.84 10.10 4.19
C THR A 13 7.47 10.54 3.67
N SER A 14 6.65 9.60 3.20
CA SER A 14 5.28 9.84 2.75
C SER A 14 4.27 9.58 3.87
N ARG A 15 3.30 10.50 4.01
CA ARG A 15 2.15 10.36 4.94
C ARG A 15 0.90 9.82 4.24
N LEU A 16 1.00 9.48 2.95
CA LEU A 16 -0.09 8.91 2.18
C LEU A 16 -0.06 7.38 2.27
N MET A 17 -1.13 6.81 2.82
CA MET A 17 -1.37 5.37 2.79
C MET A 17 -2.33 5.07 1.63
N ALA A 18 -1.99 4.08 0.80
CA ALA A 18 -2.79 3.67 -0.35
C ALA A 18 -3.38 2.27 -0.14
N GLY A 19 -4.53 2.00 -0.74
CA GLY A 19 -5.08 0.66 -0.86
C GLY A 19 -4.97 0.15 -2.29
N THR A 20 -5.04 -1.17 -2.47
CA THR A 20 -4.99 -1.81 -3.80
C THR A 20 -6.37 -2.02 -4.45
N GLY A 21 -7.46 -1.64 -3.76
CA GLY A 21 -8.82 -1.82 -4.26
C GLY A 21 -9.25 -0.75 -5.27
N ARG A 22 -10.30 -1.06 -6.07
CA ARG A 22 -11.03 -0.12 -6.94
C ARG A 22 -10.26 0.48 -8.13
N HIS A 23 -9.10 -0.06 -8.51
CA HIS A 23 -8.46 0.24 -9.80
C HIS A 23 -9.08 -0.59 -10.94
N ARG A 24 -9.08 -0.08 -12.18
CA ARG A 24 -9.67 -0.81 -13.32
C ARG A 24 -8.75 -1.94 -13.79
N THR A 25 -7.45 -1.72 -13.75
CA THR A 25 -6.42 -2.71 -14.07
C THR A 25 -5.28 -2.69 -13.07
N ASN A 26 -4.45 -3.74 -13.08
CA ASN A 26 -3.26 -3.81 -12.23
C ASN A 26 -2.22 -2.76 -12.65
N GLU A 27 -2.10 -2.47 -13.94
CA GLU A 27 -1.18 -1.46 -14.47
C GLU A 27 -1.59 -0.06 -13.97
N GLU A 28 -2.89 0.27 -13.98
CA GLU A 28 -3.39 1.53 -13.41
C GLU A 28 -3.10 1.61 -11.91
N MET A 29 -3.28 0.51 -11.17
CA MET A 29 -2.97 0.46 -9.73
C MET A 29 -1.49 0.74 -9.47
N VAL A 30 -0.59 0.03 -10.18
CA VAL A 30 0.86 0.19 -10.02
C VAL A 30 1.28 1.62 -10.35
N SER A 31 0.84 2.15 -11.50
CA SER A 31 1.14 3.51 -11.92
C SER A 31 0.62 4.56 -10.92
N SER A 32 -0.57 4.35 -10.36
CA SER A 32 -1.14 5.22 -9.33
C SER A 32 -0.32 5.20 -8.04
N ILE A 33 0.11 4.02 -7.59
CA ILE A 33 0.92 3.87 -6.37
C ILE A 33 2.28 4.56 -6.55
N GLU A 34 2.98 4.27 -7.66
CA GLU A 34 4.27 4.88 -7.98
C GLU A 34 4.18 6.41 -8.05
N SER A 35 3.19 6.94 -8.77
CA SER A 35 2.99 8.39 -8.92
C SER A 35 2.64 9.07 -7.59
N SER A 36 1.99 8.35 -6.68
CA SER A 36 1.57 8.89 -5.37
C SER A 36 2.71 9.00 -4.36
N GLY A 37 3.80 8.27 -4.56
CA GLY A 37 4.88 8.14 -3.58
C GLY A 37 4.43 7.51 -2.25
N ALA A 38 3.30 6.80 -2.22
CA ALA A 38 2.84 6.08 -1.04
C ALA A 38 3.84 4.99 -0.67
N GLN A 39 4.21 4.92 0.60
CA GLN A 39 5.15 3.92 1.12
C GLN A 39 4.46 2.88 2.01
N ILE A 40 3.17 3.08 2.31
CA ILE A 40 2.34 2.16 3.07
C ILE A 40 1.18 1.78 2.17
N ILE A 41 1.16 0.51 1.74
CA ILE A 41 0.13 -0.05 0.86
C ILE A 41 -0.64 -1.12 1.63
N THR A 42 -1.97 -1.03 1.59
CA THR A 42 -2.87 -1.96 2.27
C THR A 42 -3.48 -2.93 1.28
N VAL A 43 -3.63 -4.19 1.72
CA VAL A 43 -4.26 -5.26 0.95
C VAL A 43 -5.36 -5.92 1.79
N ALA A 44 -6.46 -6.29 1.15
CA ALA A 44 -7.50 -7.06 1.80
C ALA A 44 -7.15 -8.56 1.73
N ILE A 45 -6.78 -9.15 2.87
CA ILE A 45 -6.62 -10.60 2.97
C ILE A 45 -8.02 -11.19 3.15
N ARG A 46 -8.49 -11.94 2.14
CA ARG A 46 -9.72 -12.76 2.26
C ARG A 46 -9.40 -14.03 3.04
N ARG A 47 -10.44 -14.77 3.44
CA ARG A 47 -10.24 -16.12 3.98
C ARG A 47 -9.42 -16.93 2.98
N LEU A 48 -8.25 -17.38 3.42
CA LEU A 48 -7.46 -18.35 2.71
C LEU A 48 -8.20 -19.68 2.84
N ASP A 49 -8.56 -20.28 1.72
CA ASP A 49 -9.02 -21.66 1.72
C ASP A 49 -7.78 -22.54 1.98
N LEU A 50 -7.63 -23.00 3.22
CA LEU A 50 -6.48 -23.80 3.63
C LEU A 50 -6.48 -25.19 2.98
N ASP A 51 -7.61 -25.62 2.41
CA ASP A 51 -7.76 -26.90 1.73
C ASP A 51 -7.39 -26.79 0.23
N ASN A 52 -7.20 -25.58 -0.29
CA ASN A 52 -6.74 -25.32 -1.65
C ASN A 52 -5.88 -24.04 -1.70
N PRO A 53 -4.59 -24.14 -1.35
CA PRO A 53 -3.70 -23.00 -1.12
C PRO A 53 -3.42 -22.14 -2.35
#